data_AF-A0A452ZT65-F1
#
_entry.id   AF-A0A452ZT65-F1
#
_cell.length_a   1.000
_cell.length_b   1.000
_cell.length_c   1.000
_cell.angle_alpha   90.00
_cell.angle_beta   90.00
_cell.angle_gamma   90.00
#
_symmetry.space_group_name_H-M   'P 1'
#
loop_
_entity.id
_entity.type
_entity.pdbx_description
1 polymer ?
#
loop_
_entity_poly.entity_id
_entity_poly.type
_entity_poly.pdbx_seq_one_letter_code
_entity_poly.pdbx_strand_id
1 'polypeptide(L)'
;VPFKSARDLSLWLWSTHNKVNERLMKEEKDMGTGDPSFPKAIWPPKALCPSCYRSSSRTSDGALQVDWNEDEVFPFLVNYYGKTLVSSYKETYMESLQGRTQVGAALADDASSSHAARVPIGAALGVAAASCTFGALACFWRTQQKNRKYSYRLHSLKKI
;
A
#
# COMPACT_ATOMS: atom_id res chain seq x y z
N VAL A 1 20.97 4.35 0.89
CA VAL A 1 21.61 4.40 2.22
C VAL A 1 20.78 3.52 3.14
N PRO A 2 21.36 2.55 3.87
CA PRO A 2 20.59 1.75 4.81
C PRO A 2 20.11 2.62 5.99
N PHE A 3 18.88 2.40 6.44
CA PHE A 3 18.34 3.04 7.64
C PHE A 3 19.05 2.48 8.87
N LYS A 4 19.38 3.35 9.84
CA LYS A 4 20.13 2.97 11.04
C LYS A 4 19.23 2.44 12.16
N SER A 5 17.93 2.75 12.09
CA SER A 5 16.94 2.32 13.07
C SER A 5 15.55 2.16 12.44
N ALA A 6 14.66 1.45 13.14
CA ALA A 6 13.24 1.38 12.77
C ALA A 6 12.57 2.76 12.80
N ARG A 7 13.02 3.67 13.68
CA ARG A 7 12.58 5.06 13.73
C ARG A 7 12.89 5.77 12.44
N ASP A 8 14.13 5.70 11.97
CA ASP A 8 14.57 6.39 10.75
C ASP A 8 13.81 5.89 9.53
N LEU A 9 13.62 4.57 9.41
CA LEU A 9 12.83 3.97 8.33
C LEU A 9 11.37 4.46 8.38
N SER A 10 10.76 4.49 9.57
CA SER A 10 9.36 4.91 9.73
C SER A 10 9.16 6.38 9.37
N LEU A 11 10.04 7.26 9.86
CA LEU A 11 10.01 8.70 9.55
C LEU A 11 10.32 8.97 8.07
N TRP A 12 11.27 8.24 7.48
CA TRP A 12 11.55 8.36 6.05
C TRP A 12 10.34 7.96 5.20
N LEU A 13 9.69 6.84 5.52
CA LEU A 13 8.53 6.36 4.78
C LEU A 13 7.37 7.36 4.91
N TRP A 14 7.09 7.81 6.13
CA TRP A 14 6.06 8.79 6.42
C TRP A 14 6.29 10.12 5.69
N SER A 15 7.49 10.70 5.79
CA SER A 15 7.82 11.97 5.12
C SER A 15 7.78 11.84 3.59
N THR A 16 8.23 10.71 3.05
CA THR A 16 8.12 10.40 1.63
C THR A 16 6.67 10.27 1.18
N HIS A 17 5.82 9.62 1.98
CA HIS A 17 4.39 9.54 1.71
C HIS A 17 3.76 10.94 1.67
N ASN A 18 4.08 11.82 2.62
CA ASN A 18 3.55 13.19 2.62
C ASN A 18 3.98 14.01 1.40
N LYS A 19 5.22 13.84 0.92
CA LYS A 19 5.66 14.45 -0.35
C LYS A 19 4.82 13.97 -1.54
N VAL A 20 4.48 12.69 -1.57
CA VAL A 20 3.59 12.13 -2.60
C VAL A 20 2.18 12.69 -2.45
N ASN A 21 1.64 12.78 -1.23
CA ASN A 21 0.31 13.35 -0.99
C ASN A 21 0.25 14.80 -1.44
N GLU A 22 1.23 15.63 -1.10
CA GLU A 22 1.29 17.03 -1.53
C GLU A 22 1.25 17.16 -3.05
N ARG A 23 2.07 16.37 -3.76
CA ARG A 23 2.04 16.35 -5.23
C ARG A 23 0.68 15.91 -5.77
N LEU A 24 0.15 14.81 -5.25
CA LEU A 24 -1.11 14.23 -5.74
C LEU A 24 -2.32 15.12 -5.42
N MET A 25 -2.31 15.87 -4.30
CA MET A 25 -3.35 16.85 -3.99
C MET A 25 -3.53 17.85 -5.13
N LYS A 26 -2.42 18.34 -5.71
CA LYS A 26 -2.45 19.27 -6.84
C LYS A 26 -2.85 18.56 -8.12
N GLU A 27 -2.17 17.47 -8.46
CA GLU A 27 -2.39 16.73 -9.71
C GLU A 27 -3.83 16.20 -9.82
N GLU A 28 -4.35 15.54 -8.77
CA GLU A 28 -5.68 14.96 -8.77
C GLU A 28 -6.78 16.03 -8.80
N LYS A 29 -6.56 17.18 -8.15
CA LYS A 29 -7.47 18.33 -8.21
C LYS A 29 -7.51 18.96 -9.60
N ASP A 30 -6.35 19.18 -10.21
CA ASP A 30 -6.23 19.80 -11.54
C ASP A 30 -6.87 18.93 -12.63
N MET A 31 -6.92 17.60 -12.42
CA MET A 31 -7.38 16.63 -13.41
C MET A 31 -8.73 16.00 -13.08
N GLY A 32 -9.28 16.26 -11.89
CA GLY A 32 -10.53 15.66 -11.43
C GLY A 32 -10.45 14.14 -11.30
N THR A 33 -9.27 13.57 -11.05
CA THR A 33 -9.05 12.11 -11.00
C THR A 33 -8.95 11.55 -9.58
N GLY A 34 -9.00 12.42 -8.56
CA GLY A 34 -8.92 12.01 -7.16
C GLY A 34 -10.18 11.30 -6.70
N ASP A 35 -10.03 10.39 -5.74
CA ASP A 35 -11.16 9.78 -5.05
C ASP A 35 -11.84 10.83 -4.16
N PRO A 36 -13.12 11.18 -4.40
CA PRO A 36 -13.83 12.18 -3.59
C PRO A 36 -13.98 11.79 -2.12
N SER A 37 -14.00 10.49 -1.82
CA SER A 37 -14.15 9.97 -0.45
C SER A 37 -12.83 10.03 0.32
N PHE A 38 -11.70 10.00 -0.40
CA PHE A 38 -10.35 9.96 0.17
C PHE A 38 -9.42 10.96 -0.51
N PRO A 39 -9.71 12.26 -0.38
CA PRO A 39 -8.83 13.29 -0.91
C PRO A 39 -7.46 13.18 -0.24
N LYS A 40 -6.40 13.37 -1.03
CA LYS A 40 -5.04 13.42 -0.49
C LYS A 40 -4.93 14.56 0.51
N ALA A 41 -4.21 14.32 1.59
CA ALA A 41 -3.97 15.29 2.64
C ALA A 41 -2.61 15.06 3.27
N ILE A 42 -2.06 16.13 3.85
CA ILE A 42 -0.89 16.01 4.72
C ILE A 42 -1.28 15.24 5.98
N TRP A 43 -0.51 14.20 6.29
CA TRP A 43 -0.79 13.25 7.36
C TRP A 43 0.29 13.31 8.46
N PRO A 44 -0.06 13.27 9.75
CA PRO A 44 -1.42 13.37 10.26
C PRO A 44 -1.96 14.80 10.14
N PRO A 45 -3.27 14.99 9.99
CA PRO A 45 -3.92 16.27 10.25
C PRO A 45 -3.59 16.80 11.66
N LYS A 46 -3.46 18.12 11.80
CA LYS A 46 -3.22 18.78 13.10
C LYS A 46 -4.25 18.44 14.17
N ALA A 47 -5.50 18.17 13.77
CA ALA A 47 -6.55 17.71 14.69
C ALA A 47 -6.27 16.33 15.30
N LEU A 48 -5.54 15.46 14.60
CA LEU A 48 -5.17 14.12 15.10
C LEU A 48 -3.87 14.14 15.92
N CYS A 49 -2.93 15.03 15.60
CA CYS A 49 -1.70 15.19 16.37
C CYS A 49 -1.26 16.65 16.41
N PRO A 50 -1.75 17.45 17.38
CA PRO A 50 -1.32 18.85 17.52
C PRO A 50 0.17 18.98 17.86
N SER A 51 0.71 18.07 18.68
CA SER A 51 2.11 18.08 19.13
C SER A 51 3.11 17.75 18.01
N CYS A 52 2.65 17.08 16.94
CA CYS A 52 3.46 16.80 15.76
C CYS A 52 3.89 18.06 14.99
N TYR A 53 3.25 19.21 15.24
CA TYR A 53 3.50 20.47 14.55
C TYR A 53 4.26 21.43 15.47
N ARG A 54 5.51 21.76 15.15
CA ARG A 54 6.21 22.89 15.80
C ARG A 54 5.65 24.21 15.31
N SER A 55 5.47 24.34 13.99
CA SER A 55 4.80 25.47 13.36
C SER A 55 4.21 25.06 12.00
N SER A 56 3.32 25.89 11.46
CA SER A 56 2.73 25.68 10.14
C SER A 56 2.39 27.01 9.50
N SER A 57 2.84 27.23 8.27
CA SER A 57 2.56 28.43 7.48
C SER A 57 2.08 28.06 6.07
N ARG A 58 1.48 29.01 5.36
CA ARG A 58 1.20 28.85 3.93
C ARG A 58 2.18 29.69 3.14
N THR A 59 2.74 29.11 2.09
CA THR A 59 3.56 29.82 1.10
C THR A 59 2.67 30.65 0.17
N SER A 60 3.28 31.55 -0.60
CA SER A 60 2.59 32.45 -1.53
C SER A 60 1.82 31.73 -2.65
N ASP A 61 2.25 30.52 -3.01
CA ASP A 61 1.57 29.62 -3.94
C ASP A 61 0.48 28.74 -3.27
N GLY A 62 0.26 28.94 -1.96
CA GLY A 62 -0.78 28.26 -1.19
C GLY A 62 -0.40 26.89 -0.63
N ALA A 63 0.84 26.43 -0.82
CA ALA A 63 1.32 25.18 -0.23
C ALA A 63 1.46 25.29 1.29
N LEU A 64 1.21 24.20 2.01
CA LEU A 64 1.32 24.16 3.47
C LEU A 64 2.75 23.77 3.84
N GLN A 65 3.51 24.72 4.36
CA GLN A 65 4.82 24.44 4.94
C GLN A 65 4.65 24.08 6.42
N VAL A 66 5.11 22.90 6.80
CA VAL A 66 5.02 22.40 8.17
C VAL A 66 6.43 22.18 8.72
N ASP A 67 6.69 22.77 9.87
CA ASP A 67 7.84 22.42 10.70
C ASP A 67 7.42 21.30 11.65
N TRP A 68 7.95 20.11 11.41
CA TRP A 68 7.52 18.88 12.09
C TRP A 68 8.31 18.65 13.38
N ASN A 69 7.60 18.19 14.41
CA ASN A 69 8.22 17.62 15.59
C ASN A 69 8.35 16.09 15.43
N GLU A 70 9.45 15.62 14.85
CA GLU A 70 9.65 14.18 14.59
C GLU A 70 9.70 13.32 15.86
N ASP A 71 9.98 13.92 17.02
CA ASP A 71 9.93 13.25 18.32
C ASP A 71 8.49 12.95 18.77
N GLU A 72 7.51 13.67 18.24
CA GLU A 72 6.07 13.45 18.47
C GLU A 72 5.44 12.64 17.32
N VAL A 73 5.93 12.83 16.09
CA VAL A 73 5.45 12.08 14.91
C VAL A 73 5.74 10.59 15.05
N PHE A 74 6.94 10.21 15.50
CA PHE A 74 7.30 8.79 15.63
C PHE A 74 6.41 8.01 16.62
N PRO A 75 6.21 8.45 17.88
CA PRO A 75 5.31 7.75 18.79
C PRO A 75 3.85 7.78 18.31
N PHE A 76 3.43 8.86 17.64
CA PHE A 76 2.11 8.89 16.99
C PHE A 76 1.98 7.79 15.92
N LEU A 77 2.95 7.65 15.02
CA LEU A 77 3.00 6.60 14.00
C LEU A 77 2.91 5.20 14.62
N VAL A 78 3.74 4.94 15.63
CA VAL A 78 3.77 3.65 16.34
C VAL A 78 2.43 3.37 17.01
N ASN A 79 1.82 4.34 17.67
CA ASN A 79 0.54 4.15 18.35
C ASN A 79 -0.63 3.98 17.36
N TYR A 80 -0.65 4.75 16.27
CA TYR A 80 -1.71 4.72 15.27
C TYR A 80 -1.72 3.40 14.49
N TYR A 81 -0.57 3.00 13.97
CA TYR A 81 -0.47 1.77 13.17
C TYR A 81 -0.23 0.52 14.02
N GLY A 82 0.44 0.64 15.16
CA GLY A 82 0.80 -0.49 16.02
C GLY A 82 -0.41 -1.18 16.64
N LYS A 83 -1.47 -0.45 17.00
CA LYS A 83 -2.71 -1.05 17.53
C LYS A 83 -3.32 -2.05 16.55
N THR A 84 -3.36 -1.70 15.27
CA THR A 84 -3.88 -2.56 14.21
C THR A 84 -3.01 -3.80 14.02
N LEU A 85 -1.68 -3.64 14.03
CA LEU A 85 -0.74 -4.76 13.90
C LEU A 85 -0.84 -5.75 15.07
N VAL A 86 -1.01 -5.25 16.30
CA VAL A 86 -1.21 -6.11 17.47
C VAL A 86 -2.55 -6.86 17.38
N SER A 87 -3.60 -6.19 16.90
CA SER A 87 -4.91 -6.82 16.72
C SER A 87 -4.86 -7.97 15.72
N SER A 88 -4.27 -7.75 14.55
CA SER A 88 -4.18 -8.78 13.51
C SER A 88 -3.35 -9.99 13.95
N TYR A 89 -2.27 -9.77 14.69
CA TYR A 89 -1.49 -10.86 15.26
C TYR A 89 -2.29 -11.68 16.28
N LYS A 90 -3.06 -11.02 17.15
CA LYS A 90 -3.93 -11.71 18.12
C LYS A 90 -5.00 -12.54 17.43
N GLU A 91 -5.65 -11.98 16.40
CA GLU A 91 -6.66 -12.69 15.61
C GLU A 91 -6.06 -13.93 14.94
N THR A 92 -4.93 -13.76 14.23
CA THR A 92 -4.21 -14.88 13.59
C THR A 92 -3.78 -15.95 14.60
N TYR A 93 -3.30 -15.54 15.78
CA TYR A 93 -2.88 -16.46 16.83
C TYR A 93 -4.07 -17.25 17.40
N MET A 94 -5.19 -16.59 17.66
CA MET A 94 -6.41 -17.24 18.14
C MET A 94 -6.98 -18.21 17.10
N GLU A 95 -7.01 -17.82 15.83
CA GLU A 95 -7.38 -18.72 14.71
C GLU A 95 -6.44 -19.93 14.63
N SER A 96 -5.12 -19.73 14.81
CA SER A 96 -4.14 -20.82 14.79
C SER A 96 -4.28 -21.80 15.96
N LEU A 97 -4.64 -21.31 17.15
CA LEU A 97 -4.92 -22.15 18.33
C LEU A 97 -6.18 -22.98 18.11
N GLN A 98 -7.22 -22.37 17.54
CA GLN A 98 -8.49 -23.02 17.27
C GLN A 98 -8.37 -24.03 16.12
N GLY A 99 -7.53 -23.75 15.11
CA GLY A 99 -7.14 -24.69 14.05
C GLY A 99 -6.44 -25.94 14.58
N ARG A 100 -5.65 -25.82 15.66
CA ARG A 100 -4.93 -26.95 16.26
C ARG A 100 -5.84 -27.93 17.01
N THR A 101 -6.98 -27.46 17.53
CA THR A 101 -7.97 -28.31 18.21
C THR A 101 -8.78 -29.17 17.22
N GLN A 102 -8.93 -28.72 15.97
CA GLN A 102 -9.73 -29.40 14.94
C GLN A 102 -8.92 -30.35 14.03
N VAL A 103 -7.61 -30.15 13.88
CA VAL A 103 -6.73 -31.09 13.13
C VAL A 103 -6.35 -32.33 13.97
N GLY A 104 -6.46 -32.29 15.30
CA GLY A 104 -6.22 -33.47 16.15
C GLY A 104 -7.30 -34.55 16.07
N ALA A 105 -8.44 -34.26 15.44
CA ALA A 105 -9.57 -35.19 15.30
C ALA A 105 -9.70 -35.81 13.90
N ALA A 106 -8.94 -35.34 12.92
CA ALA A 106 -8.98 -35.86 11.55
C ALA A 106 -7.57 -36.08 11.01
N LEU A 107 -7.32 -37.32 10.59
CA LEU A 107 -6.18 -37.83 9.81
C LEU A 107 -5.03 -38.43 10.63
N ALA A 108 -5.26 -39.67 11.06
CA ALA A 108 -4.23 -40.70 11.02
C ALA A 108 -3.86 -41.01 9.55
N ASP A 109 -2.58 -41.34 9.35
CA ASP A 109 -1.95 -42.02 8.22
C ASP A 109 -2.27 -41.53 6.80
N ASP A 110 -1.27 -40.96 6.12
CA ASP A 110 -0.45 -41.83 5.27
C ASP A 110 0.87 -41.16 4.87
N ALA A 111 1.94 -41.94 4.97
CA ALA A 111 3.29 -41.55 4.65
C ALA A 111 3.61 -41.84 3.17
N SER A 112 4.47 -41.00 2.59
CA SER A 112 5.47 -41.39 1.58
C SER A 112 4.98 -42.09 0.29
N SER A 113 5.03 -41.38 -0.84
CA SER A 113 5.66 -41.94 -2.04
C SER A 113 5.90 -40.87 -3.11
N SER A 114 7.15 -40.77 -3.54
CA SER A 114 7.62 -40.01 -4.69
C SER A 114 6.94 -40.50 -5.97
N HIS A 115 5.91 -39.80 -6.44
CA HIS A 115 5.38 -39.99 -7.79
C HIS A 115 5.43 -38.66 -8.54
N ALA A 116 6.26 -38.61 -9.59
CA ALA A 116 6.17 -37.57 -10.61
C ALA A 116 4.71 -37.56 -11.13
N ALA A 117 3.95 -36.55 -10.72
CA ALA A 117 2.54 -36.46 -11.01
C ALA A 117 2.35 -36.30 -12.53
N ARG A 118 1.90 -37.38 -13.20
CA ARG A 118 1.31 -37.27 -14.54
C ARG A 118 0.00 -36.51 -14.40
N VAL A 119 0.05 -35.21 -14.70
CA VAL A 119 -1.13 -34.34 -14.66
C VAL A 119 -2.05 -34.75 -15.82
N PRO A 120 -3.36 -34.97 -15.59
CA PRO A 120 -4.28 -35.28 -16.68
C PRO A 120 -4.32 -34.11 -17.67
N ILE A 121 -4.43 -34.41 -18.97
CA ILE A 121 -4.38 -33.42 -20.07
C ILE A 121 -5.36 -32.25 -19.82
N GLY A 122 -6.52 -32.53 -19.23
CA GLY A 122 -7.50 -31.50 -18.86
C GLY A 122 -6.99 -30.46 -17.84
N ALA A 123 -6.19 -30.87 -16.86
CA ALA A 123 -5.60 -29.94 -15.89
C ALA A 123 -4.45 -29.13 -16.51
N ALA A 124 -3.66 -29.71 -17.41
CA ALA A 124 -2.65 -28.97 -18.18
C ALA A 124 -3.28 -27.91 -19.10
N LEU A 125 -4.39 -28.24 -19.77
CA LEU A 125 -5.15 -27.30 -20.59
C LEU A 125 -5.81 -26.19 -19.75
N GLY A 126 -6.33 -26.51 -18.57
CA GLY A 126 -6.89 -25.53 -17.64
C GLY A 126 -5.88 -24.50 -17.15
N VAL A 127 -4.67 -24.93 -16.78
CA VAL A 127 -3.57 -24.03 -16.37
C VAL A 127 -3.11 -23.14 -17.52
N ALA A 128 -2.99 -23.71 -18.73
CA ALA A 128 -2.62 -22.95 -19.93
C ALA A 128 -3.64 -21.84 -20.22
N ALA A 129 -4.94 -22.16 -20.25
CA ALA A 129 -6.01 -21.18 -20.51
C ALA A 129 -6.02 -20.05 -19.46
N ALA A 130 -5.94 -20.39 -18.17
CA ALA A 130 -5.89 -19.39 -17.11
C ALA A 130 -4.67 -18.46 -17.24
N SER A 131 -3.47 -19.01 -17.50
CA SER A 131 -2.25 -18.20 -17.68
C SER A 131 -2.33 -17.23 -18.86
N CYS A 132 -2.95 -17.65 -19.97
CA CYS A 132 -3.14 -16.82 -21.16
C CYS A 132 -4.10 -15.65 -20.92
N THR A 133 -5.18 -15.87 -20.15
CA THR A 133 -6.14 -14.80 -19.83
C THR A 133 -5.54 -13.70 -18.95
N PHE A 134 -4.76 -14.07 -17.92
CA PHE A 134 -4.04 -13.09 -17.10
C PHE A 134 -2.98 -12.32 -17.91
N GLY A 135 -2.28 -12.99 -18.83
CA GLY A 135 -1.33 -12.34 -19.74
C GLY A 135 -1.99 -11.28 -20.63
N ALA A 136 -3.13 -11.59 -21.25
CA ALA A 136 -3.88 -10.66 -22.09
C ALA A 136 -4.40 -9.45 -21.30
N LEU A 137 -4.96 -9.67 -20.11
CA LEU A 137 -5.42 -8.61 -19.22
C LEU A 137 -4.26 -7.70 -18.76
N ALA A 138 -3.11 -8.29 -18.40
CA ALA A 138 -1.93 -7.53 -18.02
C ALA A 138 -1.38 -6.69 -19.19
N CYS A 139 -1.37 -7.23 -20.41
CA CYS A 139 -0.96 -6.51 -21.62
C CYS A 139 -1.92 -5.35 -21.95
N PHE A 140 -3.23 -5.58 -21.84
CA PHE A 140 -4.25 -4.54 -22.04
C PHE A 140 -4.08 -3.43 -21.01
N TRP A 141 -3.97 -3.78 -19.72
CA TRP A 141 -3.80 -2.81 -18.64
C TRP A 141 -2.49 -2.02 -18.75
N ARG A 142 -1.38 -2.66 -19.13
CA ARG A 142 -0.11 -1.97 -19.42
C ARG A 142 -0.22 -1.02 -20.61
N THR A 143 -0.92 -1.42 -21.67
CA THR A 143 -1.16 -0.57 -22.85
C THR A 143 -2.01 0.64 -22.49
N GLN A 144 -3.07 0.44 -21.71
CA GLN A 144 -3.92 1.52 -21.20
C GLN A 144 -3.14 2.49 -20.30
N GLN A 145 -2.28 1.99 -19.41
CA GLN A 145 -1.41 2.83 -18.60
C GLN A 145 -0.44 3.67 -19.45
N LYS A 146 0.15 3.08 -20.51
CA LYS A 146 1.03 3.82 -21.43
C LYS A 146 0.26 4.90 -22.19
N ASN A 147 -0.92 4.59 -22.72
CA ASN A 147 -1.76 5.58 -23.42
C ASN A 147 -2.18 6.74 -22.51
N ARG A 148 -2.50 6.45 -21.24
CA ARG A 148 -2.68 7.47 -20.22
C ARG A 148 -1.43 8.35 -20.13
N LYS A 149 -0.23 7.79 -19.93
CA LYS A 149 1.07 8.52 -19.88
C LYS A 149 1.36 9.36 -21.13
N TYR A 150 1.02 8.89 -22.33
CA TYR A 150 1.17 9.67 -23.56
C TYR A 150 0.19 10.84 -23.62
N SER A 151 -1.06 10.64 -23.24
CA SER A 151 -2.05 11.72 -23.09
C SER A 151 -1.59 12.78 -22.07
N TYR A 152 -0.99 12.35 -20.94
CA TYR A 152 -0.37 13.26 -19.97
C TYR A 152 0.76 14.11 -20.58
N ARG A 153 1.67 13.51 -21.36
CA ARG A 153 2.74 14.27 -22.04
C ARG A 153 2.19 15.22 -23.10
N LEU A 154 1.18 14.81 -23.84
CA LEU A 154 0.57 15.65 -24.87
C LEU A 154 -0.15 16.87 -24.27
N HIS A 155 -0.89 16.66 -23.17
CA HIS A 155 -1.54 17.75 -22.43
C HIS A 155 -0.53 18.70 -21.75
N SER A 156 0.59 18.16 -21.24
CA SER A 156 1.67 18.97 -20.67
C SER A 156 2.37 19.84 -21.72
N LEU A 157 2.56 19.33 -22.95
CA LEU A 157 3.17 20.09 -24.05
C LEU A 157 2.23 21.16 -24.62
N LYS A 158 0.91 20.98 -24.49
CA LYS A 158 -0.10 21.95 -24.94
C LYS A 158 -0.33 23.10 -23.94
N LYS A 159 0.27 23.03 -22.75
CA LYS A 159 0.21 24.07 -21.70
C LYS A 159 1.48 24.95 -21.64
N ILE A 160 2.40 24.81 -22.60
CA ILE A 160 3.55 25.69 -22.86
C ILE A 160 3.18 26.56 -24.06
#